data_AF-A0A4E9DU58-F1
#
_entry.id   AF-A0A4E9DU58-F1
#
_cell.length_a   1.000
_cell.length_b   1.000
_cell.length_c   1.000
_cell.angle_alpha   90.00
_cell.angle_beta   90.00
_cell.angle_gamma   90.00
#
_symmetry.space_group_name_H-M   'P 1'
#
loop_
_entity.id
_entity.type
_entity.pdbx_description
1 polymer ?
#
loop_
_entity_poly.entity_id
_entity_poly.type
_entity_poly.pdbx_seq_one_letter_code
_entity_poly.pdbx_strand_id
1 'polypeptide(L)'
;MVNLAYNARSTLRTAKELEGTHGAYLSCTEALIPDLEAIFKKRLGDPQIKHILFTGESSGGAVSSLLFFHFASQCIQTFEGTDFSLITFGCPPVTAQDVTIIAERLPNTRIILSFVNEGDFVTLASAPYVQSMINLFRHTRGLKMIGDPAGCEAQAQAVVQEQGPSWSNDTRVREWKLPEPKFYQIGKIVVLTSSLVNRTLLSPGCLELKYCDFARLLFCDIEMHKGREYGARIGALAGKDPVSYGNF
;
A
#
# COMPACT_ATOMS: atom_id res chain seq x y z
N MET A 1 -2.39 14.57 -30.81
CA MET A 1 -1.17 13.76 -30.65
C MET A 1 -0.01 14.69 -30.30
N VAL A 2 0.14 15.04 -29.02
CA VAL A 2 1.18 15.96 -28.56
C VAL A 2 2.35 15.13 -28.04
N ASN A 3 3.54 15.49 -28.53
CA ASN A 3 4.84 14.90 -28.24
C ASN A 3 5.09 14.69 -26.73
N LEU A 4 5.16 13.43 -26.31
CA LEU A 4 5.55 12.98 -24.97
C LEU A 4 7.02 12.51 -24.94
N ALA A 5 7.83 13.08 -25.83
CA ALA A 5 9.27 12.90 -25.84
C ALA A 5 9.90 14.23 -25.42
N TYR A 6 10.81 14.16 -24.43
CA TYR A 6 11.74 15.22 -24.07
C TYR A 6 11.28 16.28 -23.04
N ASN A 7 10.96 15.84 -21.81
CA ASN A 7 11.18 16.67 -20.62
C ASN A 7 11.35 15.86 -19.32
N ALA A 8 12.01 14.70 -19.36
CA ALA A 8 12.34 13.90 -18.17
C ALA A 8 13.42 14.54 -17.26
N ARG A 9 13.85 15.79 -17.52
CA ARG A 9 14.92 16.47 -16.76
C ARG A 9 14.41 17.34 -15.60
N SER A 10 13.10 17.48 -15.38
CA SER A 10 12.57 18.47 -14.41
C SER A 10 11.51 18.02 -13.41
N THR A 11 11.13 16.73 -13.30
CA THR A 11 9.84 16.42 -12.61
C THR A 11 9.91 15.74 -11.25
N LEU A 12 11.04 15.20 -10.78
CA LEU A 12 11.07 14.58 -9.45
C LEU A 12 12.41 14.81 -8.77
N ARG A 13 12.52 15.91 -8.01
CA ARG A 13 13.65 16.10 -7.11
C ARG A 13 13.16 15.76 -5.71
N THR A 14 13.35 14.50 -5.32
CA THR A 14 13.25 13.94 -3.96
C THR A 14 11.84 13.62 -3.43
N ALA A 15 11.78 12.68 -2.46
CA ALA A 15 10.57 12.35 -1.69
C ALA A 15 9.91 13.57 -1.01
N LYS A 16 10.65 14.67 -0.84
CA LYS A 16 10.16 15.94 -0.31
C LYS A 16 9.16 16.65 -1.23
N GLU A 17 9.21 16.38 -2.53
CA GLU A 17 8.32 16.96 -3.55
C GLU A 17 7.09 16.09 -3.83
N LEU A 18 6.98 14.90 -3.21
CA LEU A 18 5.75 14.11 -3.22
C LEU A 18 4.72 14.81 -2.33
N GLU A 19 4.04 15.81 -2.91
CA GLU A 19 2.96 16.54 -2.26
C GLU A 19 1.93 15.55 -1.70
N GLY A 20 1.59 15.71 -0.41
CA GLY A 20 0.69 14.80 0.29
C GLY A 20 1.32 13.44 0.66
N THR A 21 2.61 13.41 1.02
CA THR A 21 3.21 12.25 1.71
C THR A 21 2.85 12.24 3.19
N HIS A 22 2.64 11.06 3.78
CA HIS A 22 2.36 10.92 5.21
C HIS A 22 3.54 11.44 6.06
N GLY A 23 3.30 12.52 6.83
CA GLY A 23 4.36 13.28 7.49
C GLY A 23 5.26 12.46 8.43
N ALA A 24 4.71 11.51 9.19
CA ALA A 24 5.52 10.70 10.10
C ALA A 24 6.52 9.80 9.36
N TYR A 25 6.12 9.20 8.23
CA TYR A 25 7.01 8.35 7.43
C TYR A 25 8.05 9.19 6.70
N LEU A 26 7.66 10.39 6.24
CA LEU A 26 8.58 11.34 5.64
C LEU A 26 9.67 11.76 6.64
N SER A 27 9.31 12.13 7.88
CA SER A 27 10.29 12.50 8.90
C SER A 27 11.27 11.36 9.23
N CYS A 28 10.78 10.11 9.34
CA CYS A 28 11.66 8.95 9.51
C CYS A 28 12.58 8.74 8.31
N THR A 29 12.07 8.90 7.09
CA THR A 29 12.84 8.81 5.84
C THR A 29 13.96 9.86 5.83
N GLU A 30 13.62 11.12 6.11
CA GLU A 30 14.57 12.24 6.14
C GLU A 30 15.68 12.03 7.17
N ALA A 31 15.36 11.47 8.33
CA ALA A 31 16.35 11.14 9.35
C ALA A 31 17.35 10.05 8.90
N LEU A 32 16.92 9.10 8.06
CA LEU A 32 17.74 7.97 7.63
C LEU A 32 18.60 8.25 6.39
N ILE A 33 18.25 9.26 5.58
CA ILE A 33 18.95 9.58 4.33
C ILE A 33 20.46 9.79 4.53
N PRO A 34 20.94 10.62 5.49
CA PRO A 34 22.37 10.90 5.64
C PRO A 34 23.21 9.64 5.90
N ASP A 35 22.71 8.75 6.76
CA ASP A 35 23.40 7.51 7.11
C ASP A 35 23.43 6.53 5.94
N LEU A 36 22.31 6.39 5.23
CA LEU A 36 22.23 5.52 4.06
C LEU A 36 23.07 6.05 2.89
N GLU A 37 23.12 7.36 2.67
CA GLU A 37 24.04 7.96 1.71
C GLU A 37 25.50 7.62 2.03
N ALA A 38 25.90 7.71 3.30
CA ALA A 38 27.26 7.38 3.72
C ALA A 38 27.57 5.89 3.50
N ILE A 39 26.61 5.01 3.81
CA ILE A 39 26.73 3.56 3.57
C ILE A 39 26.83 3.27 2.07
N PHE A 40 25.97 3.86 1.25
CA PHE A 40 25.97 3.67 -0.20
C PHE A 40 27.26 4.18 -0.85
N LYS A 41 27.72 5.39 -0.49
CA LYS A 41 29.01 5.91 -0.98
C LYS A 41 30.18 4.99 -0.61
N LYS A 42 30.16 4.39 0.59
CA LYS A 42 31.20 3.46 1.03
C LYS A 42 31.13 2.10 0.33
N ARG A 43 29.93 1.60 0.04
CA ARG A 43 29.71 0.21 -0.41
C ARG A 43 29.55 0.07 -1.91
N LEU A 44 29.00 1.06 -2.61
CA LEU A 44 28.78 1.01 -4.05
C LEU A 44 30.04 1.25 -4.89
N GLY A 45 31.19 1.51 -4.24
CA GLY A 45 32.50 1.36 -4.87
C GLY A 45 32.91 -0.10 -5.05
N ASP A 46 32.19 -1.06 -4.44
CA ASP A 46 32.41 -2.49 -4.62
C ASP A 46 31.68 -2.98 -5.89
N PRO A 47 32.40 -3.42 -6.93
CA PRO A 47 31.79 -3.89 -8.19
C PRO A 47 30.97 -5.19 -8.02
N GLN A 48 31.03 -5.84 -6.86
CA GLN A 48 30.16 -6.98 -6.55
C GLN A 48 28.73 -6.57 -6.21
N ILE A 49 28.51 -5.34 -5.74
CA ILE A 49 27.18 -4.85 -5.38
C ILE A 49 26.51 -4.28 -6.64
N LYS A 50 25.66 -5.10 -7.27
CA LYS A 50 24.94 -4.71 -8.49
C LYS A 50 23.49 -4.31 -8.25
N HIS A 51 22.94 -4.61 -7.07
CA HIS A 51 21.51 -4.46 -6.81
C HIS A 51 21.27 -4.12 -5.34
N ILE A 52 20.54 -3.03 -5.09
CA ILE A 52 20.01 -2.65 -3.79
C ILE A 52 18.53 -3.01 -3.73
N LEU A 53 18.17 -3.82 -2.72
CA LEU A 53 16.79 -4.11 -2.38
C LEU A 53 16.38 -3.27 -1.16
N PHE A 54 15.40 -2.40 -1.35
CA PHE A 54 14.65 -1.80 -0.26
C PHE A 54 13.51 -2.73 0.13
N THR A 55 13.39 -3.00 1.43
CA THR A 55 12.34 -3.87 1.95
C THR A 55 11.90 -3.42 3.33
N GLY A 56 10.69 -3.81 3.71
CA GLY A 56 10.15 -3.53 5.04
C GLY A 56 8.73 -4.05 5.20
N GLU A 57 8.39 -4.35 6.44
CA GLU A 57 7.03 -4.69 6.88
C GLU A 57 6.36 -3.45 7.46
N SER A 58 5.05 -3.29 7.25
CA SER A 58 4.23 -2.28 7.93
C SER A 58 4.79 -0.85 7.75
N SER A 59 4.93 -0.10 8.83
CA SER A 59 5.57 1.23 8.85
C SER A 59 7.00 1.23 8.31
N GLY A 60 7.76 0.15 8.51
CA GLY A 60 9.08 -0.02 7.91
C GLY A 60 9.00 -0.11 6.39
N GLY A 61 7.98 -0.78 5.85
CA GLY A 61 7.68 -0.81 4.42
C GLY A 61 7.36 0.58 3.86
N ALA A 62 6.63 1.41 4.62
CA ALA A 62 6.31 2.77 4.21
C ALA A 62 7.57 3.65 4.11
N VAL A 63 8.44 3.58 5.12
CA VAL A 63 9.73 4.28 5.12
C VAL A 63 10.64 3.76 4.00
N SER A 64 10.76 2.45 3.83
CA SER A 64 11.55 1.83 2.76
C SER A 64 11.04 2.21 1.36
N SER A 65 9.73 2.40 1.19
CA SER A 65 9.14 2.86 -0.08
C SER A 65 9.58 4.27 -0.43
N LEU A 66 9.59 5.18 0.56
CA LEU A 66 10.05 6.55 0.37
C LEU A 66 11.57 6.63 0.16
N LEU A 67 12.34 5.81 0.88
CA LEU A 67 13.79 5.71 0.68
C LEU A 67 14.12 5.17 -0.71
N PHE A 68 13.45 4.11 -1.14
CA PHE A 68 13.58 3.59 -2.50
C PHE A 68 13.31 4.69 -3.52
N PHE A 69 12.17 5.39 -3.40
CA PHE A 69 11.82 6.45 -4.34
C PHE A 69 12.84 7.60 -4.33
N HIS A 70 13.33 7.98 -3.15
CA HIS A 70 14.38 8.98 -2.99
C HIS A 70 15.67 8.56 -3.70
N PHE A 71 16.21 7.39 -3.37
CA PHE A 71 17.48 6.95 -3.93
C PHE A 71 17.38 6.62 -5.41
N ALA A 72 16.36 5.87 -5.84
CA ALA A 72 16.14 5.51 -7.25
C ALA A 72 16.00 6.74 -8.15
N SER A 73 15.39 7.83 -7.65
CA SER A 73 15.27 9.09 -8.42
C SER A 73 16.58 9.88 -8.53
N GLN A 74 17.54 9.65 -7.64
CA GLN A 74 18.86 10.28 -7.62
C GLN A 74 19.95 9.44 -8.32
N CYS A 75 19.66 8.19 -8.70
CA CYS A 75 20.61 7.23 -9.27
C CYS A 75 21.32 7.68 -10.54
N ILE A 76 20.79 8.67 -11.26
CA ILE A 76 21.42 9.22 -12.45
C ILE A 76 22.80 9.84 -12.15
N GLN A 77 23.03 10.33 -10.92
CA GLN A 77 24.23 11.12 -10.61
C GLN A 77 25.24 10.43 -9.69
N THR A 78 24.79 9.51 -8.82
CA THR A 78 25.63 9.03 -7.70
C THR A 78 25.91 7.52 -7.74
N PHE A 79 25.07 6.73 -8.41
CA PHE A 79 25.07 5.26 -8.30
C PHE A 79 24.96 4.57 -9.68
N GLU A 80 25.75 5.03 -10.65
CA GLU A 80 25.74 4.47 -12.00
C GLU A 80 25.96 2.94 -11.99
N GLY A 81 25.13 2.22 -12.75
CA GLY A 81 25.21 0.77 -12.90
C GLY A 81 24.65 -0.06 -11.73
N THR A 82 24.08 0.58 -10.70
CA THR A 82 23.41 -0.12 -9.59
C THR A 82 21.91 -0.20 -9.84
N ASP A 83 21.36 -1.41 -9.74
CA ASP A 83 19.92 -1.67 -9.82
C ASP A 83 19.23 -1.42 -8.48
N PHE A 84 17.96 -1.04 -8.54
CA PHE A 84 17.13 -0.76 -7.38
C PHE A 84 15.83 -1.54 -7.45
N SER A 85 15.41 -2.11 -6.32
CA SER A 85 14.09 -2.72 -6.19
C SER A 85 13.47 -2.45 -4.84
N LEU A 86 12.15 -2.53 -4.81
CA LEU A 86 11.32 -2.38 -3.64
C LEU A 86 10.44 -3.61 -3.50
N ILE A 87 10.47 -4.23 -2.33
CA ILE A 87 9.53 -5.29 -1.95
C ILE A 87 9.03 -4.97 -0.55
N THR A 88 7.75 -4.69 -0.38
CA THR A 88 7.16 -4.38 0.93
C THR A 88 6.08 -5.38 1.32
N PHE A 89 5.78 -5.45 2.62
CA PHE A 89 4.79 -6.36 3.19
C PHE A 89 3.85 -5.60 4.12
N GLY A 90 2.54 -5.65 3.88
CA GLY A 90 1.56 -5.01 4.76
C GLY A 90 1.74 -3.49 4.88
N CYS A 91 2.33 -2.86 3.87
CA CYS A 91 2.68 -1.44 3.91
C CYS A 91 1.40 -0.58 3.94
N PRO A 92 1.26 0.37 4.88
CA PRO A 92 0.19 1.35 4.81
C PRO A 92 0.39 2.27 3.59
N PRO A 93 -0.67 2.93 3.10
CA PRO A 93 -0.55 3.86 1.98
C PRO A 93 0.22 5.13 2.40
N VAL A 94 1.04 5.65 1.50
CA VAL A 94 2.12 6.60 1.83
C VAL A 94 2.00 7.94 1.09
N THR A 95 1.64 7.92 -0.19
CA THR A 95 1.68 9.10 -1.09
C THR A 95 0.29 9.49 -1.54
N ALA A 96 -0.03 10.78 -1.67
CA ALA A 96 -1.36 11.22 -2.15
C ALA A 96 -1.63 10.91 -3.63
N GLN A 97 -0.60 10.51 -4.39
CA GLN A 97 -0.70 10.10 -5.79
C GLN A 97 -0.12 8.70 -5.97
N ASP A 98 -0.65 7.94 -6.93
CA ASP A 98 -0.02 6.69 -7.35
C ASP A 98 1.25 6.98 -8.14
N VAL A 99 2.39 6.86 -7.46
CA VAL A 99 3.71 7.09 -8.06
C VAL A 99 4.39 5.81 -8.52
N THR A 100 3.68 4.68 -8.54
CA THR A 100 4.24 3.39 -8.97
C THR A 100 4.70 3.45 -10.42
N ILE A 101 3.84 3.93 -11.32
CA ILE A 101 4.15 4.07 -12.76
C ILE A 101 5.36 4.99 -12.99
N ILE A 102 5.47 6.02 -12.15
CA ILE A 102 6.57 6.96 -12.19
C ILE A 102 7.86 6.28 -11.74
N ALA A 103 7.82 5.54 -10.63
CA ALA A 103 8.95 4.83 -10.07
C ALA A 103 9.48 3.74 -11.01
N GLU A 104 8.60 3.03 -11.70
CA GLU A 104 8.94 2.01 -12.72
C GLU A 104 9.71 2.60 -13.91
N ARG A 105 9.54 3.89 -14.19
CA ARG A 105 10.23 4.60 -15.27
C ARG A 105 11.57 5.18 -14.83
N LEU A 106 11.92 5.10 -13.55
CA LEU A 106 13.21 5.58 -13.07
C LEU A 106 14.34 4.67 -13.60
N PRO A 107 15.51 5.24 -13.93
CA PRO A 107 16.65 4.46 -14.38
C PRO A 107 17.08 3.42 -13.34
N ASN A 108 17.46 2.23 -13.83
CA ASN A 108 17.93 1.10 -13.02
C ASN A 108 16.91 0.56 -12.00
N THR A 109 15.65 0.99 -12.04
CA THR A 109 14.56 0.34 -11.30
C THR A 109 14.21 -1.00 -11.95
N ARG A 110 14.11 -2.07 -11.15
CA ARG A 110 13.82 -3.43 -11.64
C ARG A 110 12.47 -3.96 -11.18
N ILE A 111 12.30 -4.12 -9.86
CA ILE A 111 11.11 -4.75 -9.26
C ILE A 111 10.52 -3.78 -8.24
N ILE A 112 9.21 -3.57 -8.28
CA ILE A 112 8.48 -2.78 -7.29
C ILE A 112 7.20 -3.53 -6.93
N LEU A 113 7.20 -4.22 -5.79
CA LEU A 113 6.09 -5.05 -5.33
C LEU A 113 5.65 -4.65 -3.92
N SER A 114 4.34 -4.59 -3.70
CA SER A 114 3.72 -4.43 -2.39
C SER A 114 2.86 -5.67 -2.10
N PHE A 115 3.32 -6.52 -1.21
CA PHE A 115 2.58 -7.71 -0.79
C PHE A 115 1.58 -7.38 0.31
N VAL A 116 0.36 -7.86 0.13
CA VAL A 116 -0.74 -7.65 1.07
C VAL A 116 -1.38 -8.99 1.41
N ASN A 117 -1.47 -9.33 2.70
CA ASN A 117 -2.28 -10.48 3.09
C ASN A 117 -3.77 -10.15 2.92
N GLU A 118 -4.53 -11.09 2.37
CA GLU A 118 -5.98 -11.04 2.41
C GLU A 118 -6.46 -10.88 3.85
N GLY A 119 -7.19 -9.79 4.12
CA GLY A 119 -7.70 -9.44 5.44
C GLY A 119 -6.87 -8.41 6.20
N ASP A 120 -5.65 -8.09 5.76
CA ASP A 120 -4.78 -7.10 6.42
C ASP A 120 -5.26 -5.66 6.20
N PHE A 121 -5.96 -5.12 7.20
CA PHE A 121 -6.54 -3.77 7.14
C PHE A 121 -5.50 -2.64 7.14
N VAL A 122 -4.26 -2.87 7.61
CA VAL A 122 -3.22 -1.81 7.71
C VAL A 122 -2.92 -1.20 6.35
N THR A 123 -3.00 -2.04 5.32
CA THR A 123 -2.75 -1.69 3.92
C THR A 123 -3.74 -0.69 3.33
N LEU A 124 -4.89 -0.50 3.97
CA LEU A 124 -5.93 0.47 3.61
C LEU A 124 -6.20 1.50 4.72
N ALA A 125 -5.42 1.49 5.82
CA ALA A 125 -5.70 2.22 7.05
C ALA A 125 -5.54 3.75 6.91
N SER A 126 -6.51 4.37 6.25
CA SER A 126 -6.74 5.81 6.26
C SER A 126 -7.85 6.16 7.23
N ALA A 127 -7.85 7.37 7.79
CA ALA A 127 -8.91 7.80 8.71
C ALA A 127 -10.33 7.64 8.10
N PRO A 128 -10.59 7.99 6.82
CA PRO A 128 -11.88 7.73 6.19
C PRO A 128 -12.22 6.23 6.12
N TYR A 129 -11.27 5.39 5.73
CA TYR A 129 -11.48 3.94 5.63
C TYR A 129 -11.82 3.33 6.99
N VAL A 130 -11.02 3.63 8.02
CA VAL A 130 -11.25 3.16 9.39
C VAL A 130 -12.61 3.62 9.92
N GLN A 131 -12.99 4.88 9.67
CA GLN A 131 -14.31 5.39 10.04
C GLN A 131 -15.44 4.66 9.31
N SER A 132 -15.27 4.34 8.03
CA SER A 132 -16.22 3.54 7.25
C SER A 132 -16.38 2.13 7.81
N MET A 133 -15.27 1.48 8.19
CA MET A 133 -15.29 0.17 8.84
C MET A 133 -16.02 0.18 10.19
N ILE A 134 -15.76 1.20 11.02
CA ILE A 134 -16.48 1.40 12.29
C ILE A 134 -17.97 1.59 12.01
N ASN A 135 -18.34 2.40 11.01
CA ASN A 135 -19.73 2.64 10.66
C ASN A 135 -20.43 1.40 10.10
N LEU A 136 -19.74 0.57 9.31
CA LEU A 136 -20.24 -0.72 8.85
C LEU A 136 -20.55 -1.63 10.05
N PHE A 137 -19.59 -1.78 10.96
CA PHE A 137 -19.76 -2.60 12.16
C PHE A 137 -20.92 -2.11 13.03
N ARG A 138 -21.06 -0.80 13.22
CA ARG A 138 -22.17 -0.19 13.95
C ARG A 138 -23.51 -0.44 13.26
N HIS A 139 -23.57 -0.24 11.95
CA HIS A 139 -24.77 -0.47 11.15
C HIS A 139 -25.25 -1.93 11.26
N THR A 140 -24.34 -2.91 11.15
CA THR A 140 -24.67 -4.34 11.31
C THR A 140 -25.21 -4.69 12.71
N ARG A 141 -24.99 -3.83 13.71
CA ARG A 141 -25.46 -3.97 15.09
C ARG A 141 -26.66 -3.06 15.43
N GLY A 142 -27.24 -2.38 14.44
CA GLY A 142 -28.35 -1.44 14.66
C GLY A 142 -27.97 -0.16 15.41
N LEU A 143 -26.67 0.19 15.46
CA LEU A 143 -26.17 1.39 16.13
C LEU A 143 -26.08 2.56 15.14
N LYS A 144 -26.35 3.79 15.62
CA LYS A 144 -26.22 5.03 14.82
C LYS A 144 -24.78 5.22 14.33
N MET A 145 -24.57 5.63 13.09
CA MET A 145 -23.23 5.94 12.55
C MET A 145 -22.55 7.11 13.31
N ILE A 146 -21.22 7.11 13.35
CA ILE A 146 -20.39 8.16 13.96
C ILE A 146 -19.80 9.03 12.86
N GLY A 147 -19.73 10.35 13.12
CA GLY A 147 -19.27 11.35 12.17
C GLY A 147 -20.38 11.68 11.18
N ASP A 148 -20.98 12.86 11.35
CA ASP A 148 -21.96 13.37 10.39
C ASP A 148 -21.22 13.74 9.08
N PRO A 149 -21.61 13.20 7.91
CA PRO A 149 -21.12 13.72 6.65
C PRO A 149 -21.74 15.10 6.47
N ALA A 150 -20.96 16.17 6.67
CA ALA A 150 -21.36 17.53 6.30
C ALA A 150 -21.60 17.60 4.78
N GLY A 151 -22.79 17.18 4.38
CA GLY A 151 -23.23 16.81 3.05
C GLY A 151 -24.58 16.07 2.99
N CYS A 152 -25.26 15.81 4.12
CA CYS A 152 -26.63 15.29 4.09
C CYS A 152 -27.57 15.82 5.20
N GLU A 153 -27.32 17.00 5.75
CA GLU A 153 -28.29 17.72 6.60
C GLU A 153 -29.21 18.66 5.78
N ALA A 154 -29.79 18.15 4.69
CA ALA A 154 -30.92 18.80 4.01
C ALA A 154 -32.18 17.92 3.97
N GLN A 155 -32.22 16.79 4.69
CA GLN A 155 -33.38 15.88 4.70
C GLN A 155 -33.70 15.30 6.08
N ALA A 156 -33.46 16.06 7.15
CA ALA A 156 -33.86 15.64 8.50
C ALA A 156 -35.22 16.19 8.98
N GLN A 157 -35.92 17.03 8.20
CA GLN A 157 -37.23 17.60 8.61
C GLN A 157 -38.30 17.69 7.51
N ALA A 158 -38.26 16.83 6.51
CA ALA A 158 -39.42 16.63 5.64
C ALA A 158 -39.56 15.13 5.34
N VAL A 159 -40.78 14.62 5.56
CA VAL A 159 -41.29 13.31 5.10
C VAL A 159 -40.69 12.12 5.88
N VAL A 160 -41.42 11.45 6.77
CA VAL A 160 -42.24 10.24 6.47
C VAL A 160 -42.07 9.69 5.05
N GLN A 161 -40.85 9.55 4.55
CA GLN A 161 -40.50 8.70 3.40
C GLN A 161 -38.98 8.65 3.27
N GLU A 162 -38.48 7.42 3.38
CA GLU A 162 -37.25 6.89 2.80
C GLU A 162 -36.22 7.90 2.24
N GLN A 163 -35.03 7.95 2.84
CA GLN A 163 -33.74 7.67 2.19
C GLN A 163 -32.57 8.07 3.10
N GLY A 164 -32.06 7.09 3.86
CA GLY A 164 -30.68 7.11 4.36
C GLY A 164 -29.69 6.79 3.23
N PRO A 165 -28.38 6.62 3.52
CA PRO A 165 -27.34 6.46 2.50
C PRO A 165 -27.77 5.44 1.44
N SER A 166 -27.84 5.88 0.18
CA SER A 166 -28.48 5.16 -0.92
C SER A 166 -27.83 3.80 -1.13
N TRP A 167 -28.54 2.78 -0.65
CA TRP A 167 -28.55 1.45 -1.25
C TRP A 167 -28.96 1.60 -2.72
N SER A 168 -28.31 0.87 -3.63
CA SER A 168 -28.86 0.70 -4.97
C SER A 168 -30.21 -0.01 -4.86
N ASN A 169 -31.20 0.43 -5.64
CA ASN A 169 -32.52 -0.21 -5.71
C ASN A 169 -32.49 -1.59 -6.42
N ASP A 170 -31.30 -2.12 -6.73
CA ASP A 170 -31.18 -3.49 -7.25
C ASP A 170 -31.15 -4.47 -6.07
N THR A 171 -32.24 -5.21 -5.92
CA THR A 171 -32.53 -6.16 -4.84
C THR A 171 -31.58 -7.36 -4.75
N ARG A 172 -30.47 -7.36 -5.48
CA ARG A 172 -29.58 -8.52 -5.63
C ARG A 172 -28.23 -8.41 -4.93
N VAL A 173 -27.71 -7.22 -4.60
CA VAL A 173 -26.48 -7.07 -3.80
C VAL A 173 -26.53 -5.77 -2.98
N ARG A 174 -26.52 -5.91 -1.65
CA ARG A 174 -26.35 -4.82 -0.69
C ARG A 174 -24.86 -4.43 -0.62
N GLU A 175 -24.43 -3.44 -1.40
CA GLU A 175 -23.02 -3.00 -1.44
C GLU A 175 -22.73 -1.86 -0.44
N TRP A 176 -21.78 -2.07 0.47
CA TRP A 176 -21.27 -1.01 1.35
C TRP A 176 -20.23 -0.17 0.59
N LYS A 177 -20.54 1.11 0.36
CA LYS A 177 -19.63 2.01 -0.37
C LYS A 177 -18.48 2.46 0.54
N LEU A 178 -17.26 2.04 0.18
CA LEU A 178 -16.04 2.51 0.82
C LEU A 178 -15.67 3.92 0.32
N PRO A 179 -15.03 4.75 1.16
CA PRO A 179 -14.57 6.07 0.74
C PRO A 179 -13.42 5.96 -0.27
N GLU A 180 -13.31 6.97 -1.13
CA GLU A 180 -12.18 7.07 -2.05
C GLU A 180 -10.85 7.13 -1.29
N PRO A 181 -9.85 6.36 -1.72
CA PRO A 181 -8.54 6.32 -1.09
C PRO A 181 -7.81 7.65 -1.28
N LYS A 182 -7.31 8.23 -0.18
CA LYS A 182 -6.56 9.49 -0.19
C LYS A 182 -5.06 9.32 -0.41
N PHE A 183 -4.55 8.12 -0.17
CA PHE A 183 -3.13 7.79 -0.25
C PHE A 183 -2.96 6.45 -0.95
N TYR A 184 -1.81 6.24 -1.57
CA TYR A 184 -1.45 5.10 -2.38
C TYR A 184 -0.20 4.44 -1.82
N GLN A 185 -0.10 3.13 -2.02
CA GLN A 185 1.15 2.39 -1.79
C GLN A 185 2.04 2.52 -3.02
N ILE A 186 3.36 2.39 -2.84
CA ILE A 186 4.31 2.36 -3.94
C ILE A 186 4.59 0.90 -4.29
N GLY A 187 4.31 0.52 -5.54
CA GLY A 187 4.55 -0.83 -6.06
C GLY A 187 3.29 -1.53 -6.54
N LYS A 188 3.49 -2.55 -7.38
CA LYS A 188 2.38 -3.40 -7.83
C LYS A 188 1.82 -4.17 -6.66
N ILE A 189 0.52 -4.07 -6.44
CA ILE A 189 -0.14 -4.68 -5.29
C ILE A 189 -0.38 -6.15 -5.58
N VAL A 190 0.25 -7.02 -4.80
CA VAL A 190 0.11 -8.47 -4.86
C VAL A 190 -0.60 -8.94 -3.61
N VAL A 191 -1.88 -9.27 -3.75
CA VAL A 191 -2.69 -9.82 -2.65
C VAL A 191 -2.43 -11.32 -2.53
N LEU A 192 -1.92 -11.73 -1.38
CA LEU A 192 -1.79 -13.11 -0.98
C LEU A 192 -3.16 -13.59 -0.49
N THR A 193 -3.72 -14.58 -1.15
CA THR A 193 -5.04 -15.14 -0.82
C THR A 193 -4.90 -16.54 -0.26
N SER A 194 -5.91 -16.95 0.50
CA SER A 194 -6.01 -18.30 1.05
C SER A 194 -7.38 -18.85 0.71
N SER A 195 -7.44 -19.87 -0.15
CA SER A 195 -8.72 -20.54 -0.39
C SER A 195 -9.12 -21.30 0.88
N LEU A 196 -10.20 -20.86 1.52
CA LEU A 196 -10.84 -21.58 2.62
C LEU A 196 -12.04 -22.36 2.06
N VAL A 197 -12.01 -23.68 2.13
CA VAL A 197 -13.19 -24.54 1.91
C VAL A 197 -13.44 -25.31 3.20
N ASN A 198 -14.67 -25.22 3.73
CA ASN A 198 -15.05 -25.84 5.00
C ASN A 198 -14.09 -25.52 6.18
N ARG A 199 -13.61 -24.27 6.24
CA ARG A 199 -12.62 -23.79 7.24
C ARG A 199 -11.25 -24.51 7.16
N THR A 200 -10.97 -25.21 6.06
CA THR A 200 -9.65 -25.77 5.77
C THR A 200 -8.98 -24.94 4.68
N LEU A 201 -7.75 -24.49 4.94
CA LEU A 201 -6.87 -23.85 3.96
C LEU A 201 -6.53 -24.87 2.87
N LEU A 202 -7.07 -24.71 1.66
CA LEU A 202 -6.86 -25.64 0.55
C LEU A 202 -5.63 -25.29 -0.29
N SER A 203 -5.46 -24.02 -0.65
CA SER A 203 -4.35 -23.58 -1.48
C SER A 203 -4.04 -22.09 -1.29
N PRO A 204 -2.77 -21.72 -1.03
CA PRO A 204 -2.36 -20.32 -1.11
C PRO A 204 -2.43 -19.86 -2.58
N GLY A 205 -2.81 -18.61 -2.79
CA GLY A 205 -2.82 -17.96 -4.09
C GLY A 205 -2.19 -16.58 -4.01
N CYS A 206 -1.85 -16.01 -5.17
CA CYS A 206 -1.49 -14.60 -5.29
C CYS A 206 -2.23 -13.97 -6.46
N LEU A 207 -2.72 -12.74 -6.27
CA LEU A 207 -3.35 -11.96 -7.33
C LEU A 207 -2.72 -10.57 -7.37
N GLU A 208 -2.23 -10.17 -8.54
CA GLU A 208 -1.89 -8.77 -8.79
C GLU A 208 -3.18 -7.98 -9.04
N LEU A 209 -3.41 -6.92 -8.27
CA LEU A 209 -4.60 -6.07 -8.37
C LEU A 209 -4.21 -4.66 -8.78
N LYS A 210 -5.09 -4.03 -9.58
CA LYS A 210 -5.06 -2.58 -9.75
C LYS A 210 -5.49 -1.91 -8.46
N TYR A 211 -4.95 -0.72 -8.20
CA TYR A 211 -5.27 0.02 -6.98
C TYR A 211 -6.78 0.27 -6.82
N CYS A 212 -7.51 0.54 -7.91
CA CYS A 212 -8.96 0.73 -7.89
C CYS A 212 -9.75 -0.49 -7.41
N ASP A 213 -9.27 -1.70 -7.71
CA ASP A 213 -9.92 -2.94 -7.28
C ASP A 213 -9.50 -3.28 -5.84
N PHE A 214 -8.22 -3.04 -5.52
CA PHE A 214 -7.67 -3.21 -4.18
C PHE A 214 -8.36 -2.30 -3.13
N ALA A 215 -8.59 -1.03 -3.45
CA ALA A 215 -9.22 -0.07 -2.54
C ALA A 215 -10.70 -0.38 -2.24
N ARG A 216 -11.32 -1.28 -3.00
CA ARG A 216 -12.69 -1.75 -2.78
C ARG A 216 -12.76 -2.97 -1.86
N LEU A 217 -11.62 -3.52 -1.45
CA LEU A 217 -11.59 -4.68 -0.57
C LEU A 217 -11.94 -4.31 0.87
N LEU A 218 -12.74 -5.17 1.49
CA LEU A 218 -13.12 -5.07 2.89
C LEU A 218 -12.17 -5.94 3.72
N PHE A 219 -11.28 -5.32 4.48
CA PHE A 219 -10.33 -6.01 5.34
C PHE A 219 -10.68 -5.79 6.81
N CYS A 220 -10.78 -6.90 7.55
CA CYS A 220 -11.31 -6.92 8.91
C CYS A 220 -10.45 -7.75 9.88
N ASP A 221 -9.28 -8.25 9.46
CA ASP A 221 -8.49 -9.19 10.26
C ASP A 221 -7.09 -8.65 10.55
N ILE A 222 -6.90 -8.16 11.77
CA ILE A 222 -5.61 -7.64 12.24
C ILE A 222 -4.54 -8.72 12.36
N GLU A 223 -4.92 -9.99 12.52
CA GLU A 223 -3.95 -11.08 12.65
C GLU A 223 -3.19 -11.28 11.33
N MET A 224 -3.85 -10.97 10.20
CA MET A 224 -3.25 -11.04 8.86
C MET A 224 -2.11 -10.05 8.67
N HIS A 225 -1.94 -9.06 9.54
CA HIS A 225 -0.82 -8.13 9.48
C HIS A 225 0.49 -8.72 10.02
N LYS A 226 0.45 -9.85 10.74
CA LYS A 226 1.64 -10.39 11.41
C LYS A 226 2.63 -10.96 10.41
N GLY A 227 3.92 -10.62 10.54
CA GLY A 227 5.03 -11.21 9.79
C GLY A 227 5.03 -12.75 9.73
N ARG A 228 4.54 -13.43 10.78
CA ARG A 228 4.36 -14.89 10.79
C ARG A 228 3.41 -15.37 9.67
N GLU A 229 2.30 -14.67 9.46
CA GLU A 229 1.30 -15.03 8.45
C GLU A 229 1.86 -14.81 7.03
N TYR A 230 2.62 -13.73 6.84
CA TYR A 230 3.39 -13.52 5.61
C TYR A 230 4.37 -14.67 5.35
N GLY A 231 5.18 -15.04 6.34
CA GLY A 231 6.13 -16.14 6.25
C GLY A 231 5.47 -17.49 5.94
N ALA A 232 4.34 -17.78 6.59
CA ALA A 232 3.58 -19.01 6.36
C ALA A 232 3.04 -19.09 4.93
N ARG A 233 2.45 -18.01 4.41
CA ARG A 233 1.92 -17.95 3.03
C ARG A 233 3.02 -18.05 1.99
N ILE A 234 4.13 -17.33 2.17
CA ILE A 234 5.28 -17.41 1.27
C ILE A 234 5.90 -18.81 1.29
N GLY A 235 6.05 -19.42 2.47
CA GLY A 235 6.51 -20.81 2.61
C GLY A 235 5.63 -21.77 1.82
N ALA A 236 4.32 -21.67 2.00
CA ALA A 236 3.35 -22.50 1.28
C ALA A 236 3.40 -22.28 -0.25
N LEU A 237 3.53 -21.03 -0.72
CA LEU A 237 3.70 -20.72 -2.16
C LEU A 237 5.02 -21.24 -2.73
N ALA A 238 6.08 -21.26 -1.92
CA ALA A 238 7.39 -21.78 -2.31
C ALA A 238 7.49 -23.31 -2.21
N GLY A 239 6.42 -24.01 -1.81
CA GLY A 239 6.43 -25.45 -1.57
C GLY A 239 7.30 -25.88 -0.39
N LYS A 240 7.53 -24.98 0.59
CA LYS A 240 8.30 -25.23 1.81
C LYS A 240 7.37 -25.28 3.02
N ASP A 241 7.68 -26.14 3.98
CA ASP A 241 6.93 -26.20 5.24
C ASP A 241 6.98 -24.86 5.99
N PRO A 242 5.86 -24.38 6.57
CA PRO A 242 5.72 -23.03 7.15
C PRO A 242 6.53 -22.76 8.44
N VAL A 243 7.55 -23.58 8.76
CA VAL A 243 8.26 -23.56 10.05
C VAL A 243 9.69 -23.00 9.95
N SER A 244 10.24 -22.71 8.76
CA SER A 244 11.66 -22.31 8.64
C SER A 244 11.96 -20.81 8.74
N TYR A 245 10.98 -19.93 8.96
CA TYR A 245 11.18 -18.46 8.89
C TYR A 245 10.85 -17.70 10.19
N GLY A 246 10.86 -18.39 11.34
CA GLY A 246 10.67 -17.76 12.65
C GLY A 246 12.00 -17.59 13.38
N ASN A 247 12.71 -16.49 13.11
CA ASN A 247 13.63 -15.78 14.03
C ASN A 247 14.21 -14.56 13.28
N PHE A 248 13.40 -13.51 13.17
CA PHE A 248 13.87 -12.14 13.03
C PHE A 248 13.22 -11.31 14.13
#